data_AF-A0A2T5IS96-F1
#
_entry.id   AF-A0A2T5IS96-F1
#
_cell.length_a   1.000
_cell.length_b   1.000
_cell.length_c   1.000
_cell.angle_alpha   90.00
_cell.angle_beta   90.00
_cell.angle_gamma   90.00
#
_symmetry.space_group_name_H-M   'P 1'
#
loop_
_entity.id
_entity.type
_entity.pdbx_description
1 polymer ?
#
loop_
_entity_poly.entity_id
_entity_poly.type
_entity_poly.pdbx_seq_one_letter_code
_entity_poly.pdbx_strand_id
1 'polypeptide(L)'
;MKFKIEYIATKSRPAYVFARQMGEGNFTLSLLPRLDSVPIRRDISRPRALTTNGEPDFKVFTFTLVTANDLPKLKIGQIVELK
;
A
#
# COMPACT_ATOMS: atom_id res chain seq x y z
N MET A 1 -4.01 9.89 5.05
CA MET A 1 -4.99 8.80 4.75
C MET A 1 -4.48 7.51 5.37
N LYS A 2 -5.33 6.68 6.01
CA LYS A 2 -4.89 5.43 6.66
C LYS A 2 -5.11 4.22 5.76
N PHE A 3 -4.14 3.31 5.75
CA PHE A 3 -4.17 2.05 5.01
C PHE A 3 -3.86 0.87 5.92
N LYS A 4 -4.56 -0.25 5.75
CA LYS A 4 -4.24 -1.53 6.40
C LYS A 4 -3.46 -2.39 5.42
N ILE A 5 -2.25 -2.82 5.79
CA ILE A 5 -1.44 -3.72 4.97
C ILE A 5 -2.12 -5.09 4.91
N GLU A 6 -2.44 -5.58 3.71
CA GLU A 6 -3.06 -6.89 3.50
C GLU A 6 -2.06 -7.92 3.01
N TYR A 7 -1.05 -7.48 2.27
CA TYR A 7 -0.04 -8.37 1.70
C TYR A 7 1.30 -7.66 1.51
N ILE A 8 2.38 -8.43 1.66
CA ILE A 8 3.75 -7.97 1.45
C ILE A 8 4.42 -8.91 0.45
N ALA A 9 4.82 -8.38 -0.71
CA ALA A 9 5.52 -9.15 -1.72
C ALA A 9 7.03 -9.18 -1.42
N THR A 10 7.50 -10.29 -0.82
CA THR A 10 8.89 -10.43 -0.37
C THR A 10 9.86 -10.89 -1.45
N LYS A 11 9.36 -11.52 -2.53
CA LYS A 11 10.19 -12.07 -3.62
C LYS A 11 10.18 -11.24 -4.90
N SER A 12 9.42 -10.14 -4.94
CA SER A 12 9.34 -9.28 -6.12
C SER A 12 10.42 -8.22 -6.14
N ARG A 13 10.87 -7.87 -7.35
CA ARG A 13 11.69 -6.67 -7.61
C ARG A 13 10.97 -5.82 -8.66
N PRO A 14 10.42 -4.65 -8.29
CA PRO A 14 10.55 -3.98 -6.99
C PRO A 14 9.71 -4.63 -5.87
N ALA A 15 10.08 -4.33 -4.62
CA ALA A 15 9.31 -4.69 -3.44
C ALA A 15 8.03 -3.85 -3.36
N TYR A 16 6.89 -4.48 -3.09
CA TYR A 16 5.61 -3.78 -2.98
C TYR A 16 4.72 -4.38 -1.90
N VAL A 17 3.74 -3.59 -1.47
CA VAL A 17 2.69 -4.01 -0.54
C VAL A 17 1.31 -3.73 -1.14
N PHE A 18 0.36 -4.61 -0.86
CA PHE A 18 -1.06 -4.30 -1.05
C PHE A 18 -1.62 -3.79 0.26
N ALA A 19 -2.32 -2.67 0.20
CA ALA A 19 -2.92 -2.07 1.37
C ALA A 19 -4.33 -1.54 1.07
N ARG A 20 -5.25 -1.80 2.00
CA ARG A 20 -6.64 -1.35 1.94
C ARG A 20 -6.80 0.01 2.57
N GLN A 21 -7.43 0.94 1.87
CA GLN A 21 -7.85 2.23 2.41
C GLN A 21 -8.92 2.05 3.49
N MET A 22 -8.69 2.61 4.68
CA MET A 22 -9.54 2.42 5.86
C MET A 22 -10.61 3.51 6.05
N GLY A 23 -10.63 4.55 5.22
CA GLY A 23 -11.59 5.66 5.29
C GLY A 23 -12.12 6.03 3.92
N GLU A 24 -13.15 6.88 3.89
CA GLU A 24 -13.68 7.44 2.65
C GLU A 24 -12.83 8.62 2.17
N GLY A 25 -12.99 8.97 0.89
CA GLY A 25 -12.33 10.12 0.28
C GLY A 25 -11.14 9.77 -0.60
N ASN A 26 -10.64 10.81 -1.27
CA ASN A 26 -9.49 10.73 -2.15
C ASN A 26 -8.20 11.01 -1.37
N PHE A 27 -7.08 10.58 -1.92
CA PHE A 27 -5.75 10.93 -1.39
C PHE A 27 -4.82 11.28 -2.54
N THR A 28 -3.80 12.07 -2.21
CA THR A 28 -2.73 12.48 -3.12
C THR A 28 -1.40 12.11 -2.51
N LEU A 29 -0.40 11.82 -3.35
CA LEU A 29 0.96 11.63 -2.89
C LEU A 29 1.67 12.97 -2.72
N SER A 30 2.44 13.08 -1.63
CA SER A 30 3.38 14.18 -1.46
C SER A 30 4.59 14.01 -2.40
N LEU A 31 5.50 14.99 -2.40
CA LEU A 31 6.75 14.91 -3.16
C LEU A 31 7.66 13.77 -2.68
N LEU A 32 7.60 13.40 -1.40
CA LEU A 32 8.41 12.34 -0.81
C LEU A 32 7.48 11.38 -0.07
N PRO A 33 6.66 10.62 -0.81
CA PRO A 33 5.56 9.90 -0.21
C PRO A 33 6.06 8.74 0.67
N ARG A 34 5.35 8.51 1.77
CA ARG A 34 5.69 7.49 2.77
C ARG A 34 4.46 6.77 3.30
N LEU A 35 4.62 5.49 3.58
CA LEU A 35 3.74 4.76 4.50
C LEU A 35 4.39 4.79 5.88
N ASP A 36 3.87 5.64 6.77
CA ASP A 36 4.51 6.07 8.01
C ASP A 36 5.94 6.57 7.77
N SER A 37 6.94 5.77 8.13
CA SER A 37 8.37 6.08 7.96
C SER A 37 8.98 5.47 6.69
N VAL A 38 8.26 4.58 6.00
CA VAL A 38 8.75 3.79 4.86
C VAL A 38 8.57 4.58 3.56
N PRO A 39 9.66 4.97 2.86
CA PRO A 39 9.58 5.64 1.58
C PRO A 39 8.97 4.75 0.50
N ILE A 40 8.02 5.31 -0.24
CA ILE A 40 7.40 4.67 -1.40
C ILE A 40 7.69 5.49 -2.66
N ARG A 41 7.54 4.86 -3.82
CA ARG A 41 7.61 5.54 -5.10
C ARG A 41 6.35 6.39 -5.31
N ARG A 42 6.42 7.28 -6.31
CA ARG A 42 5.30 8.16 -6.68
C ARG A 42 4.27 7.47 -7.58
N ASP A 43 4.55 6.26 -8.05
CA ASP A 43 3.56 5.43 -8.73
C ASP A 43 2.66 4.71 -7.72
N ILE A 44 1.36 4.77 -7.95
CA ILE A 44 0.37 3.91 -7.29
C ILE A 44 -0.33 3.12 -8.36
N SER A 45 -0.51 1.84 -8.10
CA SER A 45 -1.36 0.97 -8.90
C SER A 45 -2.56 0.52 -8.09
N ARG A 46 -3.67 0.26 -8.76
CA ARG A 46 -4.82 -0.44 -8.17
C ARG A 46 -4.81 -1.87 -8.71
N PRO A 47 -4.57 -2.88 -7.86
CA PRO A 47 -4.65 -4.26 -8.30
C PRO A 47 -6.09 -4.59 -8.68
N ARG A 48 -6.26 -5.58 -9.55
CA ARG A 48 -7.57 -6.19 -9.85
C ARG A 48 -7.97 -7.11 -8.70
N ALA A 49 -8.17 -6.54 -7.52
CA ALA A 49 -8.69 -7.24 -6.36
C ALA A 49 -10.21 -7.39 -6.48
N LEU A 50 -10.74 -8.48 -5.94
CA LEU A 50 -12.18 -8.69 -5.80
C LEU A 50 -12.54 -8.71 -4.31
N THR A 51 -13.73 -8.24 -4.00
CA THR A 51 -14.35 -8.39 -2.68
C THR A 51 -14.75 -9.86 -2.46
N THR A 52 -15.19 -10.19 -1.24
CA THR A 52 -15.72 -11.53 -0.93
C THR A 52 -16.93 -11.92 -1.78
N ASN A 53 -17.63 -10.93 -2.34
CA ASN A 53 -18.81 -11.13 -3.18
C ASN A 53 -18.44 -11.22 -4.67
N GLY A 54 -17.15 -11.19 -5.03
CA GLY A 54 -16.69 -11.25 -6.42
C GLY A 54 -16.71 -9.91 -7.17
N GLU A 55 -17.18 -8.83 -6.54
CA GLU A 55 -17.17 -7.48 -7.13
C GLU A 55 -15.78 -6.85 -7.10
N PRO A 56 -15.43 -5.96 -8.05
CA PRO A 56 -14.16 -5.24 -8.02
C PRO A 56 -13.94 -4.47 -6.71
N ASP A 57 -12.76 -4.64 -6.10
CA ASP A 57 -12.38 -3.96 -4.87
C ASP A 57 -11.55 -2.71 -5.15
N PHE A 58 -12.22 -1.55 -5.12
CA PHE A 58 -11.60 -0.26 -5.37
C PHE A 58 -10.86 0.34 -4.17
N LYS A 59 -10.86 -0.34 -3.02
CA LYS A 59 -10.20 0.16 -1.79
C LYS A 59 -8.80 -0.41 -1.60
N VAL A 60 -8.35 -1.35 -2.43
CA VAL A 60 -7.01 -1.91 -2.35
C VAL A 60 -6.08 -1.19 -3.33
N PHE A 61 -4.89 -0.83 -2.85
CA PHE A 61 -3.86 -0.15 -3.61
C PHE A 61 -2.52 -0.86 -3.44
N THR A 62 -1.68 -0.76 -4.47
CA THR A 62 -0.30 -1.23 -4.47
C THR A 62 0.63 -0.06 -4.24
N PHE A 63 1.49 -0.16 -3.23
CA PHE A 63 2.55 0.79 -2.98
C PHE A 63 3.91 0.13 -3.21
N THR A 64 4.67 0.68 -4.15
CA THR A 64 6.03 0.22 -4.44
C THR A 64 7.01 0.89 -3.49
N LEU A 65 7.79 0.11 -2.74
CA LEU A 65 8.80 0.64 -1.84
C LEU A 65 9.99 1.17 -2.65
N VAL A 66 10.66 2.20 -2.14
CA VAL A 66 11.91 2.69 -2.74
C VAL A 66 13.01 1.63 -2.63
N THR A 67 13.09 0.94 -1.49
CA THR A 67 14.05 -0.14 -1.24
C THR A 67 13.39 -1.32 -0.53
N ALA A 68 13.81 -2.55 -0.86
CA ALA A 68 13.34 -3.76 -0.20
C ALA A 68 13.82 -3.87 1.26
N ASN A 69 14.86 -3.12 1.64
CA ASN A 69 15.42 -3.12 2.99
C ASN A 69 14.43 -2.58 4.05
N ASP A 70 13.39 -1.86 3.62
CA ASP A 70 12.36 -1.34 4.51
C ASP A 70 11.19 -2.32 4.73
N LEU A 71 11.13 -3.44 4.00
CA LEU A 71 10.07 -4.45 4.17
C LEU A 71 9.90 -4.93 5.63
N PRO A 72 10.96 -5.19 6.42
CA PRO A 72 10.82 -5.63 7.80
C PRO A 72 10.14 -4.59 8.73
N LYS A 73 10.02 -3.33 8.30
CA LYS A 73 9.33 -2.27 9.04
C LYS A 73 7.80 -2.33 8.88
N LEU A 74 7.31 -3.15 7.95
CA LEU A 74 5.89 -3.33 7.67
C LEU A 74 5.44 -4.73 8.08
N LYS A 75 4.20 -4.83 8.55
CA LYS A 75 3.57 -6.11 8.92
C LYS A 75 2.18 -6.22 8.32
N ILE A 76 1.79 -7.43 7.92
CA ILE A 76 0.40 -7.70 7.50
C ILE A 76 -0.54 -7.42 8.68
N GLY A 77 -1.65 -6.74 8.42
CA GLY A 77 -2.61 -6.27 9.41
C GLY A 77 -2.29 -4.90 10.03
N GLN A 78 -1.08 -4.39 9.85
CA GLN A 78 -0.67 -3.07 10.36
C GLN A 78 -1.47 -1.97 9.68
N ILE A 79 -1.92 -0.98 10.47
CA ILE A 79 -2.48 0.26 9.96
C ILE A 79 -1.34 1.28 9.88
N VAL A 80 -1.12 1.83 8.69
CA VAL A 80 -0.11 2.85 8.38
C VAL A 80 -0.77 4.12 7.86
N GLU A 81 -0.14 5.27 8.10
CA GLU A 81 -0.58 6.54 7.55
C GLU A 81 0.23 6.90 6.30
N LEU A 82 -0.48 7.22 5.22
CA LEU A 82 0.11 7.83 4.04
C LEU A 82 0.42 9.31 4.29
N LYS A 83 1.68 9.69 4.11
CA LYS A 83 2.25 11.04 4.26
C LYS A 83 2.98 11.47 3.00
#